data_AF-A0A6J7MXI6-F1
#
_entry.id   AF-A0A6J7MXI6-F1
#
_cell.length_a   1.000
_cell.length_b   1.000
_cell.length_c   1.000
_cell.angle_alpha   90.00
_cell.angle_beta   90.00
_cell.angle_gamma   90.00
#
_symmetry.space_group_name_H-M   'P 1'
#
loop_
_entity.id
_entity.type
_entity.pdbx_description
1 polymer ?
#
loop_
_entity_poly.entity_id
_entity_poly.type
_entity_poly.pdbx_seq_one_letter_code
_entity_poly.pdbx_strand_id
1 'polypeptide(L)'
;MPIDGVNGILGQAGPTCVSLSTELGLHGTIQFDSADVTALLANNTFSAVVLHEMAHVLGFGTLWNTTTIGGTRNVTQGQGTGNPRFTGARAVAEWSRLGGLSGVPLENTGGAGTVGSHWKESTFGIELMTGYISPSTNPLSRLSIAQFADLGYNVDISKADSYTVPGFGLLRSALQQDAPIEGIMLAPPINTTP
;
A
#
# COMPACT_ATOMS: atom_id res chain seq x y z
N MET A 1 18.54 5.81 -21.54
CA MET A 1 18.38 7.26 -21.70
C MET A 1 17.80 7.78 -20.41
N PRO A 2 18.31 8.90 -19.88
CA PRO A 2 17.71 9.52 -18.70
C PRO A 2 16.25 9.90 -18.97
N ILE A 3 15.43 9.85 -17.93
CA ILE A 3 14.03 10.30 -17.94
C ILE A 3 14.03 11.80 -17.67
N ASP A 4 14.57 12.23 -16.53
CA ASP A 4 14.67 13.63 -16.11
C ASP A 4 16.05 14.03 -15.57
N GLY A 5 16.97 13.08 -15.42
CA GLY A 5 18.34 13.35 -15.00
C GLY A 5 18.64 12.71 -13.65
N VAL A 6 19.47 13.35 -12.83
CA VAL A 6 19.79 12.80 -11.50
C VAL A 6 18.74 13.25 -10.50
N ASN A 7 18.18 12.29 -9.76
CA ASN A 7 17.02 12.40 -8.88
C ASN A 7 15.72 12.74 -9.63
N GLY A 8 14.63 12.81 -8.89
CA GLY A 8 13.30 13.02 -9.48
C GLY A 8 12.67 11.66 -9.78
N ILE A 9 12.42 11.38 -11.06
CA ILE A 9 11.78 10.13 -11.48
C ILE A 9 12.82 9.01 -11.51
N LEU A 10 12.77 8.11 -10.51
CA LEU A 10 13.65 6.93 -10.46
C LEU A 10 13.26 5.85 -11.49
N GLY A 11 11.96 5.77 -11.79
CA GLY A 11 11.37 4.83 -12.70
C GLY A 11 9.93 5.22 -13.06
N GLN A 12 9.43 4.61 -14.11
CA GLN A 12 8.03 4.70 -14.50
C GLN A 12 7.58 3.38 -15.13
N ALA A 13 6.37 2.97 -14.79
CA ALA A 13 5.82 1.73 -15.28
C ALA A 13 4.29 1.73 -15.36
N GLY A 14 3.79 0.77 -16.12
CA GLY A 14 2.36 0.54 -16.21
C GLY A 14 2.01 -0.60 -17.16
N PRO A 15 0.75 -1.06 -17.10
CA PRO A 15 0.24 -2.04 -18.05
C PRO A 15 0.16 -1.44 -19.45
N THR A 16 0.55 -2.21 -20.45
CA THR A 16 0.38 -1.90 -21.88
C THR A 16 -0.77 -2.68 -22.49
N CYS A 17 -1.23 -3.74 -21.82
CA CYS A 17 -2.38 -4.55 -22.20
C CYS A 17 -3.08 -5.08 -20.95
N VAL A 18 -4.41 -5.09 -20.95
CA VAL A 18 -5.24 -5.63 -19.86
C VAL A 18 -6.21 -6.68 -20.39
N SER A 19 -6.57 -7.62 -19.54
CA SER A 19 -7.56 -8.65 -19.83
C SER A 19 -8.96 -8.04 -19.98
N LEU A 20 -9.67 -8.39 -21.05
CA LEU A 20 -11.06 -7.93 -21.26
C LEU A 20 -12.09 -8.67 -20.38
N SER A 21 -11.66 -9.60 -19.53
CA SER A 21 -12.54 -10.36 -18.63
C SER A 21 -12.27 -10.07 -17.16
N THR A 22 -11.01 -9.83 -16.80
CA THR A 22 -10.60 -9.59 -15.41
C THR A 22 -10.10 -8.17 -15.17
N GLU A 23 -9.80 -7.42 -16.23
CA GLU A 23 -9.21 -6.08 -16.21
C GLU A 23 -7.82 -6.04 -15.54
N LEU A 24 -7.19 -7.20 -15.35
CA LEU A 24 -5.83 -7.33 -14.84
C LEU A 24 -4.80 -7.11 -15.96
N GLY A 25 -3.61 -6.63 -15.59
CA GLY A 25 -2.49 -6.46 -16.50
C GLY A 25 -2.03 -7.79 -17.11
N LEU A 26 -1.95 -7.85 -18.43
CA LEU A 26 -1.40 -9.00 -19.18
C LEU A 26 0.04 -8.74 -19.60
N HIS A 27 0.31 -7.51 -20.04
CA HIS A 27 1.64 -7.03 -20.39
C HIS A 27 1.84 -5.64 -19.83
N GLY A 28 3.10 -5.28 -19.55
CA GLY A 28 3.47 -3.94 -19.13
C GLY A 28 4.89 -3.59 -19.52
N THR A 29 5.24 -2.34 -19.28
CA THR A 29 6.57 -1.81 -19.50
C THR A 29 7.08 -1.18 -18.21
N ILE A 30 8.40 -1.26 -18.03
CA ILE A 30 9.11 -0.57 -16.96
C ILE A 30 10.29 0.16 -17.60
N GLN A 31 10.46 1.42 -17.26
CA GLN A 31 11.63 2.22 -17.62
C GLN A 31 12.25 2.78 -16.35
N PHE A 32 13.57 2.62 -16.19
CA PHE A 32 14.33 3.20 -15.10
C PHE A 32 15.16 4.38 -15.60
N ASP A 33 15.33 5.42 -14.77
CA ASP A 33 16.23 6.51 -15.13
C ASP A 33 17.69 6.05 -15.02
N SER A 34 18.34 5.91 -16.18
CA SER A 34 19.75 5.50 -16.27
C SER A 34 20.72 6.43 -15.52
N ALA A 35 20.36 7.68 -15.26
CA ALA A 35 21.18 8.60 -14.48
C ALA A 35 21.18 8.28 -12.97
N ASP A 36 20.14 7.59 -12.47
CA ASP A 36 20.00 7.24 -11.05
C ASP A 36 20.41 5.81 -10.71
N VAL A 37 20.40 4.90 -11.70
CA VAL A 37 20.67 3.46 -11.48
C VAL A 37 21.96 3.22 -10.70
N THR A 38 23.05 3.92 -11.00
CA THR A 38 24.33 3.74 -10.29
C THR A 38 24.21 4.07 -8.81
N ALA A 39 23.53 5.17 -8.45
CA ALA A 39 23.33 5.56 -7.06
C ALA A 39 22.38 4.60 -6.34
N LEU A 40 21.31 4.16 -7.02
CA LEU A 40 20.35 3.19 -6.48
C LEU A 40 21.01 1.83 -6.19
N LEU A 41 21.92 1.38 -7.06
CA LEU A 41 22.70 0.16 -6.83
C LEU A 41 23.67 0.32 -5.67
N ALA A 42 24.38 1.46 -5.60
CA ALA A 42 25.31 1.76 -4.51
C ALA A 42 24.60 1.82 -3.14
N ASN A 43 23.36 2.33 -3.13
CA ASN A 43 22.53 2.45 -1.93
C ASN A 43 21.69 1.20 -1.64
N ASN A 44 21.78 0.16 -2.47
CA ASN A 44 21.00 -1.07 -2.36
C ASN A 44 19.46 -0.84 -2.35
N THR A 45 18.99 0.21 -3.05
CA THR A 45 17.57 0.55 -3.20
C THR A 45 17.01 0.25 -4.59
N PHE A 46 17.86 -0.14 -5.55
CA PHE A 46 17.41 -0.41 -6.92
C PHE A 46 16.37 -1.55 -6.98
N SER A 47 16.51 -2.60 -6.17
CA SER A 47 15.53 -3.68 -6.10
C SER A 47 14.16 -3.21 -5.59
N ALA A 48 14.12 -2.24 -4.68
CA ALA A 48 12.87 -1.63 -4.20
C ALA A 48 12.19 -0.84 -5.33
N VAL A 49 12.95 -0.04 -6.09
CA VAL A 49 12.42 0.66 -7.27
C VAL A 49 11.88 -0.34 -8.29
N VAL A 50 12.61 -1.41 -8.60
CA VAL A 50 12.15 -2.46 -9.52
C VAL A 50 10.82 -3.07 -9.04
N LEU A 51 10.72 -3.42 -7.76
CA LEU A 51 9.51 -4.03 -7.20
C LEU A 51 8.32 -3.05 -7.21
N HIS A 52 8.57 -1.78 -6.87
CA HIS A 52 7.60 -0.69 -6.92
C HIS A 52 7.03 -0.53 -8.34
N GLU A 53 7.89 -0.46 -9.35
CA GLU A 53 7.46 -0.34 -10.75
C GLU A 53 6.71 -1.60 -11.24
N MET A 54 7.14 -2.79 -10.82
CA MET A 54 6.41 -4.02 -11.12
C MET A 54 4.99 -4.01 -10.53
N ALA A 55 4.80 -3.44 -9.33
CA ALA A 55 3.48 -3.29 -8.73
C ALA A 55 2.56 -2.39 -9.56
N HIS A 56 3.09 -1.30 -10.15
CA HIS A 56 2.35 -0.45 -11.09
C HIS A 56 1.95 -1.18 -12.38
N VAL A 57 2.82 -2.03 -12.92
CA VAL A 57 2.45 -2.90 -14.06
C VAL A 57 1.28 -3.81 -13.71
N LEU A 58 1.27 -4.37 -12.49
CA LEU A 58 0.23 -5.28 -12.04
C LEU A 58 -1.09 -4.59 -11.66
N GLY A 59 -1.14 -3.25 -11.64
CA GLY A 59 -2.39 -2.51 -11.45
C GLY A 59 -2.46 -1.63 -10.22
N PHE A 60 -1.41 -1.59 -9.39
CA PHE A 60 -1.36 -0.66 -8.27
C PHE A 60 -1.36 0.78 -8.80
N GLY A 61 -2.34 1.60 -8.40
CA GLY A 61 -2.48 2.98 -8.85
C GLY A 61 -2.93 3.14 -10.32
N THR A 62 -2.70 2.14 -11.17
CA THR A 62 -2.95 2.21 -12.62
C THR A 62 -4.27 1.56 -13.06
N LEU A 63 -4.76 0.57 -12.31
CA LEU A 63 -5.96 -0.22 -12.66
C LEU A 63 -7.02 -0.24 -11.55
N TRP A 64 -6.97 0.73 -10.62
CA TRP A 64 -7.92 0.83 -9.51
C TRP A 64 -9.36 1.10 -9.99
N ASN A 65 -9.52 1.98 -10.97
CA ASN A 65 -10.83 2.32 -11.49
C ASN A 65 -10.93 1.92 -12.96
N THR A 66 -11.93 1.12 -13.30
CA THR A 66 -12.18 0.62 -14.65
C THR A 66 -13.64 0.87 -15.00
N THR A 67 -13.92 1.29 -16.22
CA THR A 67 -15.28 1.72 -16.63
C THR A 67 -15.83 0.97 -17.83
N THR A 68 -15.06 0.09 -18.48
CA THR A 68 -15.40 -0.28 -19.86
C THR A 68 -15.13 -1.71 -20.28
N ILE A 69 -14.45 -2.58 -19.53
CA ILE A 69 -13.95 -3.84 -20.12
C ILE A 69 -14.08 -5.08 -19.22
N GLY A 70 -15.17 -5.20 -18.46
CA GLY A 70 -15.49 -6.43 -17.71
C GLY A 70 -16.34 -6.20 -16.45
N GLY A 71 -16.33 -4.96 -15.95
CA GLY A 71 -17.19 -4.46 -14.88
C GLY A 71 -16.84 -3.02 -14.58
N THR A 72 -17.66 -2.32 -13.80
CA THR A 72 -17.26 -1.02 -13.25
C THR A 72 -16.56 -1.27 -11.92
N ARG A 73 -15.22 -1.23 -11.90
CA ARG A 73 -14.48 -1.17 -10.63
C ARG A 73 -14.27 0.28 -10.27
N ASN A 74 -14.62 0.63 -9.05
CA ASN A 74 -14.31 1.93 -8.49
C ASN A 74 -13.93 1.74 -7.03
N VAL A 75 -12.63 1.67 -6.77
CA VAL A 75 -12.07 1.48 -5.43
C VAL A 75 -11.31 2.72 -4.97
N THR A 76 -11.65 3.89 -5.49
CA THR A 76 -11.13 5.16 -4.97
C THR A 76 -12.24 6.19 -4.78
N GLN A 77 -12.00 7.15 -3.88
CA GLN A 77 -12.92 8.23 -3.57
C GLN A 77 -12.14 9.53 -3.36
N GLY A 78 -12.72 10.65 -3.79
CA GLY A 78 -12.13 11.98 -3.53
C GLY A 78 -10.83 12.25 -4.30
N GLN A 79 -10.59 11.56 -5.42
CA GLN A 79 -9.50 11.87 -6.35
C GLN A 79 -9.54 13.36 -6.75
N GLY A 80 -8.38 14.01 -6.82
CA GLY A 80 -8.27 15.45 -7.08
C GLY A 80 -8.66 16.38 -5.91
N THR A 81 -9.01 15.83 -4.75
CA THR A 81 -9.24 16.61 -3.52
C THR A 81 -8.04 16.56 -2.58
N GLY A 82 -8.10 17.29 -1.45
CA GLY A 82 -7.07 17.20 -0.41
C GLY A 82 -7.10 15.92 0.42
N ASN A 83 -8.09 15.04 0.22
CA ASN A 83 -8.24 13.80 0.98
C ASN A 83 -8.70 12.61 0.12
N PRO A 84 -7.95 12.24 -0.93
CA PRO A 84 -8.24 11.07 -1.74
C PRO A 84 -8.01 9.79 -0.94
N ARG A 85 -8.82 8.77 -1.22
CA ARG A 85 -8.87 7.51 -0.47
C ARG A 85 -9.01 6.33 -1.41
N PHE A 86 -8.33 5.23 -1.08
CA PHE A 86 -8.62 3.90 -1.62
C PHE A 86 -9.67 3.21 -0.74
N THR A 87 -10.65 2.58 -1.37
CA THR A 87 -11.86 2.07 -0.72
C THR A 87 -12.08 0.57 -0.94
N GLY A 88 -11.12 -0.14 -1.54
CA GLY A 88 -11.15 -1.60 -1.67
C GLY A 88 -11.19 -2.28 -0.30
N ALA A 89 -12.12 -3.22 -0.14
CA ALA A 89 -12.47 -3.79 1.16
C ALA A 89 -11.32 -4.57 1.81
N ARG A 90 -10.46 -5.23 1.02
CA ARG A 90 -9.33 -6.02 1.53
C ARG A 90 -8.23 -5.11 2.06
N ALA A 91 -7.82 -4.10 1.29
CA ALA A 91 -6.84 -3.12 1.74
C ALA A 91 -7.37 -2.32 2.95
N VAL A 92 -8.64 -1.92 2.95
CA VAL A 92 -9.26 -1.23 4.10
C VAL A 92 -9.23 -2.09 5.36
N ALA A 93 -9.46 -3.40 5.26
CA ALA A 93 -9.37 -4.29 6.41
C ALA A 93 -7.93 -4.35 7.00
N GLU A 94 -6.90 -4.38 6.15
CA GLU A 94 -5.50 -4.33 6.59
C GLU A 94 -5.13 -2.95 7.15
N TRP A 95 -5.66 -1.86 6.58
CA TRP A 95 -5.52 -0.51 7.14
C TRP A 95 -6.13 -0.40 8.55
N SER A 96 -7.32 -0.96 8.77
CA SER A 96 -7.92 -1.03 10.10
C SER A 96 -7.09 -1.84 11.09
N ARG A 97 -6.45 -2.94 10.64
CA ARG A 97 -5.50 -3.70 11.48
C ARG A 97 -4.25 -2.90 11.85
N LEU A 98 -3.92 -1.85 11.13
CA LEU A 98 -2.83 -0.94 11.47
C LEU A 98 -3.27 0.19 12.43
N GLY A 99 -4.57 0.32 12.71
CA GLY A 99 -5.14 1.41 13.51
C GLY A 99 -5.80 2.51 12.67
N GLY A 100 -5.88 2.29 11.36
CA GLY A 100 -6.53 3.17 10.42
C GLY A 100 -8.05 3.17 10.49
N LEU A 101 -8.66 4.26 10.02
CA LEU A 101 -10.11 4.40 9.88
C LEU A 101 -10.48 4.69 8.43
N SER A 102 -11.70 4.29 8.02
CA SER A 102 -12.29 4.56 6.71
C SER A 102 -11.42 4.03 5.55
N GLY A 103 -11.36 4.76 4.43
CA GLY A 103 -10.49 4.43 3.30
C GLY A 103 -9.00 4.67 3.59
N VAL A 104 -8.16 3.97 2.85
CA VAL A 104 -6.69 4.08 2.91
C VAL A 104 -6.28 5.43 2.30
N PRO A 105 -5.54 6.30 3.02
CA PRO A 105 -5.13 7.60 2.47
C PRO A 105 -4.23 7.46 1.24
N LEU A 106 -4.63 8.14 0.16
CA LEU A 106 -3.84 8.28 -1.06
C LEU A 106 -3.03 9.58 -1.03
N GLU A 107 -1.93 9.58 -1.76
CA GLU A 107 -1.12 10.79 -1.93
C GLU A 107 -1.93 11.88 -2.63
N ASN A 108 -1.83 13.11 -2.11
CA ASN A 108 -2.60 14.27 -2.55
C ASN A 108 -1.71 15.46 -2.91
N THR A 109 -0.39 15.25 -2.91
CA THR A 109 0.65 16.22 -3.25
C THR A 109 1.63 15.63 -4.26
N GLY A 110 2.43 16.47 -4.92
CA GLY A 110 3.37 16.03 -5.96
C GLY A 110 2.80 16.13 -7.38
N GLY A 111 3.40 15.40 -8.31
CA GLY A 111 3.04 15.42 -9.74
C GLY A 111 1.90 14.45 -10.09
N ALA A 112 1.45 14.50 -11.35
CA ALA A 112 0.39 13.61 -11.86
C ALA A 112 0.76 12.12 -11.82
N GLY A 113 2.06 11.78 -11.85
CA GLY A 113 2.53 10.41 -11.63
C GLY A 113 2.41 9.96 -10.18
N THR A 114 2.34 10.88 -9.22
CA THR A 114 2.35 10.59 -7.79
C THR A 114 0.95 10.64 -7.18
N VAL A 115 0.24 11.76 -7.40
CA VAL A 115 -1.06 12.06 -6.79
C VAL A 115 -2.08 11.01 -7.19
N GLY A 116 -2.78 10.45 -6.20
CA GLY A 116 -3.90 9.55 -6.44
C GLY A 116 -3.53 8.13 -6.87
N SER A 117 -2.24 7.84 -7.08
CA SER A 117 -1.72 6.54 -7.54
C SER A 117 -0.84 5.84 -6.50
N HIS A 118 -0.55 6.52 -5.38
CA HIS A 118 0.33 6.05 -4.31
C HIS A 118 -0.34 6.12 -2.94
N TRP A 119 0.16 5.33 -2.01
CA TRP A 119 -0.11 5.56 -0.60
C TRP A 119 0.45 6.91 -0.15
N LYS A 120 -0.27 7.58 0.77
CA LYS A 120 0.11 8.89 1.27
C LYS A 120 1.41 8.82 2.08
N GLU A 121 2.47 9.47 1.58
CA GLU A 121 3.82 9.43 2.18
C GLU A 121 3.78 9.88 3.65
N SER A 122 3.10 10.99 3.93
CA SER A 122 2.98 11.53 5.30
C SER A 122 2.25 10.61 6.30
N THR A 123 1.55 9.58 5.81
CA THR A 123 0.94 8.54 6.66
C THR A 123 1.79 7.28 6.73
N PHE A 124 2.29 6.82 5.58
CA PHE A 124 2.89 5.49 5.46
C PHE A 124 4.42 5.49 5.54
N GLY A 125 5.07 6.64 5.36
CA GLY A 125 6.52 6.79 5.38
C GLY A 125 7.19 5.79 4.45
N ILE A 126 8.03 4.92 5.00
CA ILE A 126 8.86 3.98 4.23
C ILE A 126 8.10 2.84 3.52
N GLU A 127 6.77 2.81 3.47
CA GLU A 127 6.06 1.71 2.79
C GLU A 127 6.37 1.74 1.29
N LEU A 128 6.60 0.57 0.68
CA LEU A 128 7.12 0.48 -0.69
C LEU A 128 6.32 1.28 -1.73
N MET A 129 5.01 1.35 -1.59
CA MET A 129 4.09 1.94 -2.57
C MET A 129 3.69 3.38 -2.24
N THR A 130 4.45 4.07 -1.39
CA THR A 130 4.43 5.54 -1.39
C THR A 130 5.19 6.09 -2.60
N GLY A 131 5.00 7.37 -2.91
CA GLY A 131 5.60 8.00 -4.09
C GLY A 131 7.11 8.23 -4.00
N TYR A 132 7.75 7.88 -2.88
CA TYR A 132 9.14 8.21 -2.61
C TYR A 132 9.87 7.03 -1.96
N ILE A 133 10.80 6.43 -2.71
CA ILE A 133 11.66 5.37 -2.17
C ILE A 133 12.60 5.97 -1.13
N SER A 134 12.52 5.44 0.09
CA SER A 134 13.41 5.82 1.18
C SER A 134 14.78 5.12 1.03
N PRO A 135 15.87 5.69 1.56
CA PRO A 135 17.17 5.02 1.66
C PRO A 135 17.16 3.96 2.79
N SER A 136 16.20 3.04 2.74
CA SER A 136 15.95 2.00 3.74
C SER A 136 15.36 0.75 3.07
N THR A 137 14.78 -0.17 3.85
CA THR A 137 14.28 -1.45 3.35
C THR A 137 13.03 -1.37 2.47
N ASN A 138 12.23 -0.30 2.57
CA ASN A 138 10.98 -0.10 1.82
C ASN A 138 10.07 -1.35 1.78
N PRO A 139 9.47 -1.76 2.92
CA PRO A 139 8.69 -2.99 3.01
C PRO A 139 7.46 -3.01 2.09
N LEU A 140 7.23 -4.12 1.40
CA LEU A 140 5.96 -4.43 0.75
C LEU A 140 4.97 -4.95 1.81
N SER A 141 4.10 -4.05 2.28
CA SER A 141 3.22 -4.36 3.41
C SER A 141 2.04 -5.25 3.04
N ARG A 142 1.38 -5.79 4.08
CA ARG A 142 0.10 -6.50 3.95
C ARG A 142 -0.97 -5.65 3.28
N LEU A 143 -0.95 -4.34 3.50
CA LEU A 143 -1.86 -3.36 2.89
C LEU A 143 -1.69 -3.33 1.37
N SER A 144 -0.45 -3.21 0.90
CA SER A 144 -0.10 -3.20 -0.52
C SER A 144 -0.36 -4.54 -1.21
N ILE A 145 -0.20 -5.66 -0.53
CA ILE A 145 -0.59 -6.96 -1.09
C ILE A 145 -2.12 -7.11 -1.16
N ALA A 146 -2.83 -6.68 -0.12
CA ALA A 146 -4.28 -6.82 -0.05
C ALA A 146 -5.01 -6.03 -1.15
N GLN A 147 -4.49 -4.88 -1.60
CA GLN A 147 -5.10 -4.14 -2.70
C GLN A 147 -5.12 -4.95 -4.01
N PHE A 148 -4.14 -5.83 -4.27
CA PHE A 148 -4.18 -6.69 -5.44
C PHE A 148 -5.33 -7.70 -5.37
N ALA A 149 -5.73 -8.13 -4.17
CA ALA A 149 -6.94 -8.92 -4.00
C ALA A 149 -8.20 -8.12 -4.32
N ASP A 150 -8.22 -6.81 -4.02
CA ASP A 150 -9.32 -5.91 -4.43
C ASP A 150 -9.38 -5.72 -5.96
N LEU A 151 -8.27 -5.94 -6.68
CA LEU A 151 -8.25 -6.02 -8.15
C LEU A 151 -8.69 -7.39 -8.69
N GLY A 152 -8.65 -8.43 -7.86
CA GLY A 152 -9.05 -9.79 -8.22
C GLY A 152 -7.89 -10.78 -8.39
N TYR A 153 -6.66 -10.39 -8.01
CA TYR A 153 -5.56 -11.35 -7.90
C TYR A 153 -5.77 -12.30 -6.71
N ASN A 154 -5.32 -13.55 -6.87
CA ASN A 154 -5.08 -14.43 -5.74
C ASN A 154 -3.75 -14.04 -5.10
N VAL A 155 -3.79 -13.64 -3.83
CA VAL A 155 -2.60 -13.14 -3.11
C VAL A 155 -2.32 -13.98 -1.86
N ASP A 156 -1.04 -14.11 -1.52
CA ASP A 156 -0.60 -14.68 -0.25
C ASP A 156 -0.09 -13.57 0.67
N ILE A 157 -0.97 -13.06 1.55
CA ILE A 157 -0.63 -11.99 2.49
C ILE A 157 0.44 -12.45 3.52
N SER A 158 0.66 -13.76 3.71
CA SER A 158 1.71 -14.25 4.62
C SER A 158 3.13 -13.94 4.12
N LYS A 159 3.28 -13.57 2.84
CA LYS A 159 4.55 -13.17 2.23
C LYS A 159 4.86 -11.68 2.37
N ALA A 160 3.97 -10.91 3.00
CA ALA A 160 4.21 -9.50 3.27
C ALA A 160 5.43 -9.29 4.17
N ASP A 161 6.14 -8.20 3.94
CA ASP A 161 7.16 -7.73 4.86
C ASP A 161 6.53 -7.24 6.16
N SER A 162 7.30 -7.34 7.25
CA SER A 162 6.91 -6.73 8.52
C SER A 162 6.90 -5.21 8.38
N TYR A 163 5.77 -4.60 8.72
CA TYR A 163 5.57 -3.17 8.58
C TYR A 163 4.62 -2.63 9.65
N THR A 164 4.90 -1.42 10.13
CA THR A 164 4.02 -0.65 11.02
C THR A 164 3.94 0.78 10.54
N VAL A 165 2.75 1.37 10.66
CA VAL A 165 2.54 2.78 10.33
C VAL A 165 3.30 3.65 11.34
N PRO A 166 4.13 4.60 10.88
CA PRO A 166 4.80 5.55 11.76
C PRO A 166 3.82 6.21 12.74
N GLY A 167 4.17 6.24 14.02
CA GLY A 167 3.34 6.81 15.08
C GLY A 167 2.21 5.91 15.62
N PHE A 168 1.76 4.87 14.89
CA PHE A 168 0.72 3.96 15.38
C PHE A 168 1.28 2.80 16.22
N GLY A 169 2.55 2.41 15.99
CA GLY A 169 3.22 1.39 16.80
C GLY A 169 3.41 1.78 18.28
N LEU A 170 3.53 3.09 18.56
CA LEU A 170 3.63 3.62 19.92
C LEU A 170 2.29 3.54 20.66
N LEU A 171 1.16 3.79 19.98
CA LEU A 171 -0.17 3.69 20.56
C LEU A 171 -0.55 2.23 20.89
N ARG A 172 -0.19 1.27 20.03
CA ARG A 172 -0.39 -0.16 20.34
C ARG A 172 0.45 -0.63 21.51
N SER A 173 1.71 -0.20 21.58
CA SER A 173 2.59 -0.55 22.71
C SER A 173 2.11 0.08 24.02
N ALA A 174 1.62 1.33 23.99
CA ALA A 174 1.02 1.99 25.15
C ALA A 174 -0.28 1.29 25.61
N LEU A 175 -1.19 0.95 24.69
CA LEU A 175 -2.41 0.22 25.01
C LEU A 175 -2.16 -1.22 25.50
N GLN A 176 -1.05 -1.84 25.08
CA GLN A 176 -0.63 -3.17 25.56
C GLN A 176 0.10 -3.09 26.91
N GLN A 177 0.81 -1.99 27.20
CA GLN A 177 1.49 -1.75 28.47
C GLN A 177 0.54 -1.29 29.59
N ASP A 178 -0.59 -0.67 29.26
CA ASP A 178 -1.65 -0.30 30.22
C ASP A 178 -2.55 -1.49 30.62
N ALA A 179 -2.25 -2.71 30.16
CA ALA A 179 -2.92 -3.92 30.63
C ALA A 179 -2.05 -4.69 31.64
N PRO A 180 -2.18 -4.37 32.95
CA PRO A 180 -2.03 -5.38 33.97
C PRO A 180 -3.29 -5.42 34.85
N ILE A 181 -4.06 -6.50 34.75
CA ILE A 181 -4.66 -7.15 35.92
C ILE A 181 -4.87 -8.63 35.59
N GLU A 182 -3.85 -9.43 35.87
CA GLU A 182 -4.15 -10.76 36.40
C GLU A 182 -4.86 -10.59 37.75
N GLY A 183 -6.00 -11.25 37.89
CA GLY A 183 -6.62 -11.51 39.19
C GLY A 183 -7.75 -10.58 39.61
N ILE A 184 -8.98 -10.87 39.17
CA ILE A 184 -10.08 -11.05 40.11
C ILE A 184 -11.01 -12.15 39.57
N MET A 185 -10.90 -13.30 40.23
CA MET A 185 -11.92 -14.32 40.26
C MET A 185 -13.19 -13.73 40.87
N LEU A 186 -14.28 -13.68 40.11
CA LEU A 186 -15.63 -13.74 40.65
C LEU A 186 -16.47 -14.62 39.72
N ALA A 187 -16.45 -15.92 40.00
CA ALA A 187 -17.51 -16.81 39.56
C ALA A 187 -18.85 -16.32 40.17
N PRO A 188 -19.98 -16.41 39.45
CA PRO A 188 -21.28 -16.15 40.05
C PRO A 188 -21.61 -17.23 41.10
N PRO A 189 -22.27 -16.88 42.22
CA PRO A 189 -22.63 -17.87 43.24
C PRO A 189 -23.64 -18.88 42.68
N ILE A 190 -23.29 -20.16 42.79
CA ILE A 190 -24.23 -21.28 42.77
C ILE A 190 -25.16 -21.14 43.97
N ASN A 191 -26.42 -20.82 43.71
CA ASN A 191 -27.45 -20.78 44.74
C ASN A 191 -27.98 -22.21 44.95
N THR A 192 -27.37 -22.94 45.88
CA THR A 192 -27.93 -24.18 46.44
C THR A 192 -28.28 -23.95 47.89
N THR A 193 -29.57 -23.98 48.22
CA THR A 193 -30.09 -24.28 49.57
C THR A 193 -31.53 -24.79 49.45
N PRO A 194 -32.04 -25.50 50.45
CA PRO A 194 -31.68 -26.83 50.90
C PRO A 194 -32.73 -27.89 50.49
#